data_AF-A0AAE5AAF9-F1
#
_entry.id   AF-A0AAE5AAF9-F1
#
_cell.length_a   1.000
_cell.length_b   1.000
_cell.length_c   1.000
_cell.angle_alpha   90.00
_cell.angle_beta   90.00
_cell.angle_gamma   90.00
#
_symmetry.space_group_name_H-M   'P 1'
#
loop_
_entity.id
_entity.type
_entity.pdbx_description
1 polymer ?
#
loop_
_entity_poly.entity_id
_entity_poly.type
_entity_poly.pdbx_seq_one_letter_code
_entity_poly.pdbx_strand_id
1 'polypeptide(L)'
;TAAGGAEVMFCHDCPAGIAVPGSARREAGVPPDELRATAENRQRLRKIVDGVRPNRLWHGHFHQRYQSLLDAGDYRTVIDGLGRNSDPIDNNMVVVDMATLGRHPAVTPASGDGRVNPFADADAVTPTRPLNRVLESRHRGDTPA
;
A
#
# COMPACT_ATOMS: atom_id res chain seq x y z
N THR A 1 0.22 0.43 -25.67
CA THR A 1 -0.63 0.78 -24.51
C THR A 1 -0.71 -0.44 -23.62
N ALA A 2 -0.41 -0.33 -22.32
CA ALA A 2 -0.72 -1.42 -21.38
C ALA A 2 -2.25 -1.45 -21.23
N ALA A 3 -2.88 -2.60 -21.45
CA ALA A 3 -4.33 -2.73 -21.61
C ALA A 3 -5.14 -2.61 -20.29
N GLY A 4 -4.61 -1.94 -19.26
CA GLY A 4 -5.19 -1.91 -17.90
C GLY A 4 -5.25 -3.29 -17.24
N GLY A 5 -5.65 -3.34 -15.97
CA GLY A 5 -5.99 -4.60 -15.28
C GLY A 5 -4.79 -5.41 -14.78
N ALA A 6 -3.65 -4.78 -14.51
CA ALA A 6 -2.59 -5.47 -13.77
C ALA A 6 -3.07 -5.76 -12.33
N GLU A 7 -2.77 -6.93 -11.78
CA GLU A 7 -3.12 -7.20 -10.37
C GLU A 7 -2.19 -6.42 -9.42
N VAL A 8 -0.95 -6.18 -9.84
CA VAL A 8 0.11 -5.59 -9.02
C VAL A 8 0.94 -4.57 -9.79
N MET A 9 1.35 -3.52 -9.09
CA MET A 9 2.34 -2.55 -9.54
C MET A 9 3.45 -2.36 -8.50
N PHE A 10 4.68 -2.21 -8.96
CA PHE A 10 5.83 -1.82 -8.14
C PHE A 10 6.39 -0.51 -8.68
N CYS A 11 6.67 0.45 -7.81
CA CYS A 11 7.32 1.69 -8.18
C CYS A 11 8.13 2.25 -7.02
N HIS A 12 9.01 3.20 -7.26
CA HIS A 12 9.81 3.78 -6.18
C HIS A 12 9.01 4.80 -5.36
N ASP A 13 8.29 5.70 -6.03
CA ASP A 13 7.55 6.81 -5.43
C ASP A 13 6.06 6.49 -5.22
N CYS A 14 5.34 7.32 -4.47
CA CYS A 14 3.93 7.15 -4.15
C CYS A 14 3.02 8.01 -5.05
N PRO A 15 1.97 7.46 -5.69
CA PRO A 15 1.05 8.27 -6.50
C PRO A 15 0.35 9.35 -5.67
N ALA A 16 -0.11 10.41 -6.33
CA ALA A 16 -0.99 11.40 -5.74
C ALA A 16 -2.37 10.80 -5.39
N GLY A 17 -3.12 11.46 -4.51
CA GLY A 17 -4.46 11.03 -4.09
C GLY A 17 -4.51 10.22 -2.79
N ILE A 18 -3.38 10.04 -2.11
CA ILE A 18 -3.32 9.53 -0.74
C ILE A 18 -2.44 10.41 0.14
N ALA A 19 -2.78 10.48 1.43
CA ALA A 19 -1.91 11.03 2.45
C ALA A 19 -0.81 10.02 2.78
N VAL A 20 0.44 10.45 2.69
CA VAL A 20 1.60 9.63 3.09
C VAL A 20 1.97 10.02 4.52
N PRO A 21 2.03 9.07 5.46
CA PRO A 21 2.42 9.35 6.83
C PRO A 21 3.76 10.09 6.91
N GLY A 22 3.83 11.12 7.77
CA GLY A 22 5.05 11.90 7.98
C GLY A 22 5.47 12.80 6.81
N SER A 23 4.68 12.93 5.74
CA SER A 23 4.95 13.82 4.61
C SER A 23 5.08 15.28 5.05
N ALA A 24 4.11 15.82 5.78
CA ALA A 24 4.13 17.20 6.27
C ALA A 24 5.40 17.55 7.08
N ARG A 25 5.93 16.61 7.87
CA ARG A 25 7.18 16.81 8.62
C ARG A 25 8.40 16.89 7.70
N ARG A 26 8.41 16.16 6.59
CA ARG A 26 9.51 16.16 5.60
C ARG A 26 9.48 17.37 4.69
N GLU A 27 8.27 17.86 4.43
CA GLU A 27 8.03 19.06 3.63
C GLU A 27 8.36 20.35 4.39
N ALA A 28 8.47 20.29 5.72
CA ALA A 28 8.84 21.41 6.55
C ALA A 28 10.25 21.93 6.20
N GLY A 29 10.31 23.19 5.75
CA GLY A 29 11.57 23.84 5.36
C GLY A 29 12.03 23.56 3.93
N VAL A 30 11.26 22.79 3.15
CA VAL A 30 11.54 22.56 1.73
C VAL A 30 11.06 23.78 0.92
N PRO A 31 11.86 24.27 -0.06
CA PRO A 31 11.46 25.37 -0.92
C PRO A 31 10.15 25.09 -1.68
N PRO A 32 9.28 26.09 -1.88
CA PRO A 32 7.98 25.89 -2.55
C PRO A 32 8.09 25.29 -3.96
N ASP A 33 9.12 25.65 -4.72
CA ASP A 33 9.32 25.12 -6.08
C ASP A 33 9.66 23.63 -6.08
N GLU A 34 10.39 23.15 -5.06
CA GLU A 34 10.71 21.73 -4.88
C GLU A 34 9.49 20.93 -4.42
N LEU A 35 8.66 21.52 -3.54
CA LEU A 35 7.38 20.94 -3.15
C LEU A 35 6.45 20.80 -4.37
N ARG A 36 6.39 21.83 -5.22
CA ARG A 36 5.63 21.78 -6.48
C ARG A 36 6.16 20.69 -7.40
N ALA A 37 7.48 20.63 -7.62
CA ALA A 37 8.08 19.60 -8.48
C ALA A 37 7.80 18.18 -7.97
N THR A 38 7.86 17.97 -6.65
CA THR A 38 7.54 16.68 -6.01
C THR A 38 6.05 16.34 -6.17
N ALA A 39 5.16 17.30 -5.96
CA ALA A 39 3.73 17.11 -6.17
C ALA A 39 3.40 16.77 -7.64
N GLU A 40 4.03 17.46 -8.59
CA GLU A 40 3.89 17.17 -10.02
C GLU A 40 4.35 15.75 -10.37
N ASN A 41 5.46 15.27 -9.78
CA ASN A 41 5.91 13.91 -10.01
C ASN A 41 4.87 12.88 -9.55
N ARG A 42 4.32 13.06 -8.35
CA ARG A 42 3.26 12.20 -7.81
C ARG A 42 1.99 12.23 -8.67
N GLN A 43 1.66 13.38 -9.27
CA GLN A 43 0.55 13.52 -10.22
C GLN A 43 0.82 12.78 -11.55
N ARG A 44 2.06 12.82 -12.06
CA ARG A 44 2.45 12.06 -13.26
C ARG A 44 2.34 10.56 -13.00
N LEU A 45 2.82 10.09 -11.85
CA LEU A 45 2.66 8.70 -11.45
C LEU A 45 1.18 8.32 -11.28
N ARG A 46 0.36 9.21 -10.71
CA ARG A 46 -1.09 8.98 -10.60
C ARG A 46 -1.75 8.69 -11.94
N LYS A 47 -1.41 9.44 -13.00
CA LYS A 47 -1.93 9.19 -14.36
C LYS A 47 -1.58 7.78 -14.88
N ILE A 48 -0.40 7.26 -14.53
CA ILE A 48 -0.01 5.89 -14.88
C ILE A 48 -0.89 4.90 -14.10
N VAL A 49 -1.08 5.12 -12.79
CA VAL A 49 -1.94 4.29 -11.95
C VAL A 49 -3.40 4.30 -12.45
N ASP A 50 -3.93 5.45 -12.90
CA ASP A 50 -5.28 5.55 -13.46
C ASP A 50 -5.46 4.72 -14.74
N GLY A 51 -4.39 4.59 -15.54
CA GLY A 51 -4.39 3.77 -16.76
C GLY A 51 -4.16 2.27 -16.50
N VAL A 52 -3.31 1.94 -15.52
CA VAL A 52 -2.97 0.55 -15.17
C VAL A 52 -4.04 -0.09 -14.28
N ARG A 53 -4.63 0.69 -13.38
CA ARG A 53 -5.64 0.29 -12.37
C ARG A 53 -5.22 -0.94 -11.56
N PRO A 54 -4.04 -0.91 -10.88
CA PRO A 54 -3.59 -2.07 -10.12
C PRO A 54 -4.47 -2.32 -8.89
N ASN A 55 -4.71 -3.57 -8.52
CA ASN A 55 -5.38 -3.89 -7.25
C ASN A 55 -4.48 -3.55 -6.06
N ARG A 56 -3.16 -3.76 -6.22
CA ARG A 56 -2.17 -3.49 -5.18
C ARG A 56 -0.91 -2.84 -5.74
N LEU A 57 -0.36 -1.88 -5.01
CA LEU A 57 0.86 -1.17 -5.38
C LEU A 57 1.81 -1.09 -4.19
N TRP A 58 3.06 -1.48 -4.40
CA TRP A 58 4.12 -1.27 -3.42
C TRP A 58 5.04 -0.13 -3.85
N HIS A 59 5.43 0.69 -2.88
CA HIS A 59 6.42 1.72 -3.10
C HIS A 59 7.38 1.92 -1.92
N GLY A 60 8.48 2.61 -2.20
CA GLY A 60 9.46 3.05 -1.23
C GLY A 60 9.42 4.57 -1.06
N HIS A 61 10.58 5.20 -1.15
CA HIS A 61 10.82 6.66 -1.10
C HIS A 61 10.54 7.32 0.27
N PHE A 62 9.40 7.03 0.87
CA PHE A 62 8.98 7.60 2.14
C PHE A 62 9.49 6.84 3.35
N HIS A 63 10.24 5.73 3.20
CA HIS A 63 10.96 5.11 4.31
C HIS A 63 10.07 4.86 5.54
N GLN A 64 8.81 4.50 5.32
CA GLN A 64 7.83 4.33 6.37
C GLN A 64 6.89 3.20 5.98
N ARG A 65 6.73 2.25 6.90
CA ARG A 65 5.75 1.18 6.77
C ARG A 65 4.35 1.73 6.96
N TYR A 66 3.49 1.59 5.95
CA TYR A 66 2.07 1.90 6.06
C TYR A 66 1.26 1.19 4.97
N GLN A 67 -0.06 1.20 5.15
CA GLN A 67 -1.00 0.80 4.12
C GLN A 67 -2.08 1.88 3.98
N SER A 68 -2.51 2.15 2.75
CA SER A 68 -3.57 3.11 2.44
C SER A 68 -4.42 2.61 1.28
N LEU A 69 -5.59 3.21 1.08
CA LEU A 69 -6.48 2.92 -0.03
C LEU A 69 -6.57 4.15 -0.93
N LEU A 70 -6.14 3.99 -2.18
CA LEU A 70 -6.49 4.92 -3.24
C LEU A 70 -7.87 4.53 -3.77
N ASP A 71 -8.88 5.35 -3.49
CA ASP A 71 -10.22 5.22 -4.05
C ASP A 71 -10.41 6.26 -5.17
N ALA A 72 -10.54 5.78 -6.41
CA ALA A 72 -10.75 6.62 -7.59
C ALA A 72 -12.22 6.63 -8.05
N GLY A 73 -13.13 6.04 -7.28
CA GLY A 73 -14.55 5.91 -7.61
C GLY A 73 -14.83 4.67 -8.46
N ASP A 74 -14.24 4.54 -9.65
CA ASP A 74 -14.45 3.40 -10.55
C ASP A 74 -13.42 2.27 -10.38
N TYR A 75 -12.34 2.51 -9.64
CA TYR A 75 -11.39 1.49 -9.22
C TYR A 75 -10.76 1.84 -7.86
N ARG A 76 -10.17 0.82 -7.24
CA ARG A 76 -9.45 0.94 -5.97
C ARG A 76 -8.08 0.29 -6.06
N THR A 77 -7.09 0.89 -5.40
CA THR A 77 -5.74 0.34 -5.27
C THR A 77 -5.32 0.38 -3.82
N VAL A 78 -4.90 -0.76 -3.27
CA VAL A 78 -4.23 -0.81 -1.96
C VAL A 78 -2.77 -0.42 -2.14
N ILE A 79 -2.33 0.58 -1.39
CA ILE A 79 -0.98 1.12 -1.45
C ILE A 79 -0.21 0.65 -0.21
N ASP A 80 0.91 -0.02 -0.41
CA ASP A 80 1.82 -0.45 0.64
C ASP A 80 3.14 0.34 0.56
N GLY A 81 3.39 1.15 1.58
CA GLY A 81 4.66 1.85 1.77
C GLY A 81 5.66 0.95 2.51
N LEU A 82 6.89 0.89 2.02
CA LEU A 82 7.99 0.17 2.66
C LEU A 82 8.84 1.11 3.54
N GLY A 83 9.29 0.56 4.67
CA GLY A 83 10.31 1.16 5.54
C GLY A 83 11.67 1.27 4.86
N ARG A 84 12.65 1.87 5.54
CA ARG A 84 14.01 2.00 5.01
C ARG A 84 14.87 0.79 5.32
N ASN A 85 15.97 0.67 4.60
CA ASN A 85 17.06 -0.23 4.96
C ASN A 85 17.47 0.03 6.42
N SER A 86 17.84 -1.06 7.12
CA SER A 86 18.21 -1.08 8.54
C SER A 86 17.08 -0.94 9.55
N ASP A 87 15.83 -0.69 9.13
CA ASP A 87 14.66 -0.95 9.99
C ASP A 87 14.49 -2.48 10.19
N PRO A 88 13.75 -2.92 11.23
CA PRO A 88 13.35 -4.32 11.37
C PRO A 88 12.79 -4.92 10.07
N ILE A 89 13.05 -6.21 9.85
CA ILE A 89 12.76 -6.88 8.57
C ILE A 89 11.28 -6.83 8.19
N ASP A 90 10.39 -6.82 9.19
CA ASP A 90 8.95 -6.70 9.02
C ASP A 90 8.48 -5.29 8.60
N ASN A 91 9.36 -4.29 8.68
CA ASN A 91 9.10 -2.92 8.23
C ASN A 91 9.67 -2.62 6.83
N ASN A 92 10.81 -3.20 6.45
CA ASN A 92 11.47 -2.90 5.17
C ASN A 92 11.31 -3.98 4.08
N MET A 93 10.78 -5.16 4.44
CA MET A 93 10.51 -6.26 3.53
C MET A 93 9.06 -6.75 3.66
N VAL A 94 8.49 -7.23 2.55
CA VAL A 94 7.25 -8.00 2.57
C VAL A 94 7.49 -9.31 1.85
N VAL A 95 7.18 -10.40 2.53
CA VAL A 95 7.03 -11.70 1.88
C VAL A 95 5.57 -11.84 1.51
N VAL A 96 5.31 -12.08 0.23
CA VAL A 96 3.97 -12.23 -0.31
C VAL A 96 3.78 -13.66 -0.81
N ASP A 97 2.61 -14.23 -0.53
CA ASP A 97 2.18 -15.45 -1.17
C ASP A 97 1.72 -15.13 -2.60
N MET A 98 2.39 -15.75 -3.57
CA MET A 98 2.09 -15.56 -4.99
C MET A 98 0.67 -15.97 -5.36
N ALA A 99 0.07 -16.96 -4.66
CA ALA A 99 -1.30 -17.41 -4.93
C ALA A 99 -2.37 -16.35 -4.58
N THR A 100 -2.00 -15.35 -3.78
CA THR A 100 -2.88 -14.26 -3.34
C THR A 100 -2.34 -12.89 -3.75
N LEU A 101 -1.32 -12.86 -4.62
CA LEU A 101 -0.67 -11.64 -5.07
C LEU A 101 -1.68 -10.72 -5.78
N GLY A 102 -1.87 -9.51 -5.24
CA GLY A 102 -2.84 -8.53 -5.75
C GLY A 102 -4.27 -8.70 -5.25
N ARG A 103 -4.58 -9.74 -4.46
CA ARG A 103 -5.89 -9.86 -3.81
C ARG A 103 -5.91 -9.08 -2.50
N HIS A 104 -6.88 -8.19 -2.33
CA HIS A 104 -7.13 -7.53 -1.06
C HIS A 104 -8.62 -7.22 -0.88
N PRO A 105 -9.23 -7.51 0.29
CA PRO A 105 -10.66 -7.31 0.50
C PRO A 105 -11.16 -5.88 0.24
N ALA A 106 -10.29 -4.89 0.42
CA ALA A 106 -10.63 -3.47 0.21
C ALA A 106 -10.74 -3.05 -1.27
N VAL A 107 -10.23 -3.87 -2.21
CA VAL A 107 -10.28 -3.56 -3.65
C VAL A 107 -11.63 -3.92 -4.25
N THR A 108 -12.35 -4.86 -3.65
CA THR A 108 -13.74 -5.15 -4.02
C THR A 108 -14.61 -3.95 -3.64
N PRO A 109 -15.36 -3.33 -4.57
CA PRO A 109 -16.35 -2.33 -4.22
C PRO A 109 -17.32 -2.94 -3.21
N ALA A 110 -17.69 -2.18 -2.17
CA ALA A 110 -18.68 -2.66 -1.22
C ALA A 110 -19.99 -2.92 -1.99
N SER A 111 -20.35 -4.19 -2.14
CA SER A 111 -21.64 -4.59 -2.68
C SER A 111 -22.70 -4.26 -1.63
N GLY A 112 -23.12 -3.00 -1.53
CA GLY A 112 -24.30 -2.53 -0.78
C GLY A 112 -24.40 -2.90 0.72
N ASP A 113 -23.41 -3.56 1.32
CA ASP A 113 -23.54 -4.22 2.63
C ASP A 113 -23.06 -3.38 3.83
N GLY A 114 -22.70 -2.12 3.60
CA GLY A 114 -22.33 -1.20 4.70
C GLY A 114 -20.97 -1.47 5.34
N ARG A 115 -20.05 -2.21 4.69
CA ARG A 115 -18.67 -2.34 5.20
C ARG A 115 -17.92 -1.01 5.19
N VAL A 116 -17.62 -0.53 6.38
CA VAL A 116 -16.79 0.66 6.65
C VAL A 116 -15.41 0.51 6.02
N ASN A 117 -14.88 1.58 5.40
CA ASN A 117 -13.51 1.62 4.89
C ASN A 117 -12.54 1.55 6.11
N PRO A 118 -11.77 0.47 6.29
CA PRO A 118 -10.89 0.32 7.46
C PRO A 118 -9.71 1.31 7.47
N PHE A 119 -9.55 2.11 6.40
CA PHE A 119 -8.51 3.12 6.26
C PHE A 119 -9.03 4.57 6.44
N ALA A 120 -10.32 4.76 6.77
CA ALA A 120 -10.92 6.10 6.90
C ALA A 120 -10.40 6.90 8.11
N ASP A 121 -9.85 6.23 9.13
CA ASP A 121 -9.31 6.84 10.36
C ASP A 121 -7.77 6.76 10.46
N ALA A 122 -7.06 7.04 9.36
CA ALA A 122 -5.60 6.90 9.29
C ALA A 122 -4.79 7.97 10.08
N ASP A 123 -5.44 8.90 10.78
CA ASP A 123 -4.77 9.79 11.74
C ASP A 123 -4.35 9.05 13.03
N ALA A 124 -4.87 7.85 13.27
CA ALA A 124 -4.41 6.97 14.34
C ALA A 124 -3.37 5.97 13.81
N VAL A 125 -2.09 6.39 13.85
CA VAL A 125 -0.95 5.47 13.69
C VAL A 125 -1.04 4.39 14.77
N THR A 126 -1.58 3.23 14.41
CA THR A 126 -1.40 2.00 15.19
C THR A 126 -0.31 1.20 14.51
N PRO A 127 0.80 0.83 15.18
CA PRO A 127 1.73 -0.11 14.60
C PRO A 127 0.96 -1.38 14.25
N THR A 128 0.90 -1.70 12.97
CA THR A 128 0.26 -2.93 12.49
C THR A 128 0.84 -4.09 13.28
N ARG A 129 0.00 -4.80 14.03
CA ARG A 129 0.38 -6.09 14.62
C ARG A 129 1.00 -6.96 13.51
N PRO A 130 2.02 -7.77 13.81
CA PRO A 130 2.63 -8.64 12.82
C PRO A 130 1.56 -9.55 12.23
N LEU A 131 1.34 -9.46 10.91
CA LEU A 131 0.34 -10.22 10.17
C LEU A 131 0.70 -11.70 9.97
N ASN A 132 1.79 -12.19 10.57
CA ASN A 132 2.28 -13.56 10.41
C ASN A 132 1.89 -14.49 11.57
N ARG A 133 0.58 -14.65 11.86
CA ARG A 133 0.12 -15.71 12.77
C ARG A 133 -0.99 -16.57 12.17
N VAL A 134 -0.72 -17.16 11.00
CA VAL A 134 -1.60 -18.20 10.41
C VAL A 134 -0.85 -19.49 10.06
N LEU A 135 0.47 -19.61 10.29
CA LEU A 135 1.23 -20.79 9.89
C LEU A 135 1.63 -21.79 11.00
N GLU A 136 1.17 -21.63 12.26
CA GLU A 136 1.64 -22.49 13.37
C GLU A 136 0.60 -23.43 14.01
N SER A 137 -0.60 -23.63 13.45
CA SER A 137 -1.61 -24.52 14.08
C SER A 137 -1.97 -25.81 13.33
N ARG A 138 -1.21 -26.23 12.31
CA ARG A 138 -1.50 -27.48 11.57
C ARG A 138 -0.35 -28.50 11.48
N HIS A 139 0.51 -28.56 12.49
CA HIS A 139 1.50 -29.65 12.60
C HIS A 139 1.63 -30.20 14.01
N ARG A 140 0.51 -30.68 14.56
CA ARG A 140 0.51 -31.74 15.58
C ARG A 140 -0.61 -32.72 15.23
N GLY A 141 -0.21 -33.89 14.72
CA GLY A 141 -1.12 -34.98 14.41
C GLY A 141 -0.41 -36.03 13.54
N ASP A 142 -0.09 -37.15 14.19
CA ASP A 142 0.17 -38.48 13.65
C ASP A 142 1.52 -38.77 12.96
N THR A 143 2.44 -39.34 13.76
CA THR A 143 3.41 -40.32 13.29
C THR A 143 3.06 -41.66 13.96
N PRO A 144 2.77 -42.74 13.21
CA PRO A 144 2.51 -44.05 13.78
C PRO A 144 3.82 -44.81 14.02
N ALA A 145 3.91 -45.46 15.18
CA ALA A 145 4.71 -46.67 15.42
C ALA A 145 3.97 -47.53 16.44
#